data_AF-A0A949DH73-F1
#
_entry.id   AF-A0A949DH73-F1
#
_cell.length_a   1.000
_cell.length_b   1.000
_cell.length_c   1.000
_cell.angle_alpha   90.00
_cell.angle_beta   90.00
_cell.angle_gamma   90.00
#
_symmetry.space_group_name_H-M   'P 1'
#
loop_
_entity.id
_entity.type
_entity.pdbx_description
1 polymer ?
#
loop_
_entity_poly.entity_id
_entity_poly.type
_entity_poly.pdbx_seq_one_letter_code
_entity_poly.pdbx_strand_id
1 'polypeptide(L)' 'MIVKTKRTLVSETPKYINEEILVEGWINSRRDHGKLIFIDIRDRTGLLQVVFHPKVSEAAYEVANKFHPEDVIS' A
#
# COMPACT_ATOMS: atom_id res chain seq x y z
N MET A 1 -14.86 -1.20 -12.33
CA MET A 1 -14.20 -0.61 -11.16
C MET A 1 -13.69 0.76 -11.56
N ILE A 2 -14.04 1.80 -10.81
CA ILE A 2 -13.49 3.15 -11.00
C ILE A 2 -12.55 3.35 -9.82
N VAL A 3 -11.24 3.23 -10.06
CA VAL A 3 -10.24 3.64 -9.08
C VAL A 3 -10.45 5.14 -8.83
N LYS A 4 -10.65 5.54 -7.57
CA LYS A 4 -10.73 6.96 -7.22
C LYS A 4 -9.40 7.64 -7.63
N THR A 5 -9.48 8.59 -8.56
CA THR A 5 -8.32 9.41 -8.99
C THR A 5 -7.87 10.41 -7.93
N LYS A 6 -8.66 10.62 -6.88
CA LYS A 6 -8.34 11.52 -5.78
C LYS A 6 -7.65 10.74 -4.65
N ARG A 7 -6.48 11.21 -4.24
CA ARG A 7 -5.73 10.72 -3.07
C ARG A 7 -6.59 10.69 -1.80
N THR A 8 -6.50 9.59 -1.07
CA THR A 8 -7.03 9.37 0.27
C THR A 8 -5.88 9.46 1.29
N LEU A 9 -6.06 10.23 2.37
CA LEU A 9 -5.09 10.25 3.48
C LEU A 9 -5.22 8.98 4.33
N VAL A 10 -4.11 8.50 4.88
CA VAL A 10 -4.08 7.27 5.68
C VAL A 10 -5.12 7.31 6.82
N SER A 11 -5.25 8.43 7.52
CA SER A 11 -6.23 8.60 8.61
C SER A 11 -7.69 8.49 8.17
N GLU A 12 -7.98 8.65 6.88
CA GLU A 12 -9.34 8.63 6.33
C GLU A 12 -9.73 7.26 5.77
N THR A 13 -8.78 6.34 5.64
CA THR A 13 -9.03 4.98 5.12
C THR A 13 -10.18 4.23 5.80
N PRO A 14 -10.48 4.38 7.12
CA PRO A 14 -11.63 3.72 7.73
C PRO A 14 -12.99 4.17 7.18
N LYS A 15 -13.05 5.31 6.48
CA LYS A 15 -14.28 5.81 5.83
C LYS A 15 -14.61 5.10 4.52
N TYR A 16 -13.68 4.29 3.99
CA TYR A 16 -13.74 3.73 2.62
C TYR A 16 -13.66 2.19 2.61
N ILE A 17 -14.32 1.54 3.56
CA ILE A 17 -14.33 0.08 3.67
C ILE A 17 -14.94 -0.53 2.40
N ASN A 18 -14.27 -1.54 1.83
CA ASN A 18 -14.66 -2.23 0.59
C ASN A 18 -14.63 -1.35 -0.67
N GLU A 19 -13.99 -0.18 -0.63
CA GLU A 19 -13.79 0.67 -1.80
C GLU A 19 -12.33 0.63 -2.29
N GLU A 20 -12.14 0.88 -3.59
CA GLU A 20 -10.82 1.17 -4.14
C GLU A 20 -10.42 2.61 -3.83
N ILE A 21 -9.23 2.79 -3.27
CA ILE A 21 -8.65 4.09 -2.90
C ILE A 21 -7.24 4.24 -3.47
N LEU A 22 -6.83 5.48 -3.68
CA LEU A 22 -5.45 5.85 -4.01
C LEU A 22 -4.78 6.40 -2.75
N VAL A 23 -3.61 5.87 -2.38
CA VAL A 23 -2.83 6.34 -1.23
C VAL A 23 -1.42 6.65 -1.69
N GLU A 24 -0.83 7.71 -1.18
CA GLU A 24 0.51 8.15 -1.55
C GLU A 24 1.30 8.42 -0.28
N GLY A 25 2.56 8.00 -0.25
CA GLY A 25 3.40 8.17 0.93
C GLY A 25 4.77 7.52 0.81
N TRP A 26 5.36 7.27 1.97
CA TRP A 26 6.68 6.66 2.14
C TRP A 26 6.54 5.26 2.70
N ILE A 27 7.40 4.35 2.26
CA ILE A 27 7.46 3.03 2.86
C ILE A 27 8.13 3.13 4.23
N ASN A 28 7.37 2.91 5.29
CA ASN A 28 7.89 2.91 6.67
C ASN A 28 8.59 1.61 7.01
N SER A 29 8.01 0.49 6.58
CA SER A 29 8.61 -0.84 6.76
C SER A 29 8.12 -1.83 5.72
N ARG A 30 8.96 -2.82 5.42
CA ARG A 30 8.65 -3.98 4.56
C ARG A 30 8.88 -5.25 5.36
N ARG A 31 7.89 -6.14 5.40
CA ARG A 31 7.97 -7.45 6.03
C ARG A 31 7.63 -8.52 5.00
N ASP A 32 8.58 -9.40 4.74
CA ASP A 32 8.46 -10.48 3.76
C ASP A 32 8.24 -11.81 4.48
N HIS A 33 7.14 -12.49 4.13
CA HIS A 33 6.77 -13.80 4.68
C HIS A 33 6.83 -14.89 3.60
N GLY A 34 7.51 -14.65 2.48
CA GLY A 34 7.72 -15.56 1.35
C GLY A 34 6.49 -15.77 0.47
N LYS A 35 5.29 -15.86 1.04
CA LYS A 35 4.02 -15.99 0.30
C LYS A 35 3.25 -14.67 0.18
N LEU A 36 3.58 -13.72 1.05
CA LEU A 36 2.94 -12.41 1.18
C LEU A 36 4.02 -11.39 1.55
N ILE A 37 3.85 -10.17 1.06
CA ILE A 37 4.64 -9.01 1.48
C ILE A 37 3.71 -8.04 2.17
N PHE A 38 4.07 -7.62 3.38
CA PHE A 38 3.38 -6.59 4.13
C PHE A 38 4.21 -5.32 4.07
N ILE A 39 3.57 -4.21 3.73
CA ILE A 39 4.21 -2.90 3.68
C ILE A 39 3.39 -1.93 4.51
N ASP A 40 4.07 -1.24 5.42
CA ASP A 40 3.46 -0.12 6.10
C ASP A 40 3.78 1.15 5.31
N ILE A 41 2.76 1.78 4.72
CA ILE A 41 2.85 3.07 4.06
C ILE A 41 2.58 4.16 5.10
N ARG A 42 3.46 5.16 5.17
CA ARG A 42 3.33 6.34 6.02
C ARG A 42 3.00 7.55 5.19
N ASP A 43 2.02 8.32 5.64
CA ASP A 43 1.90 9.72 5.27
C ASP A 43 1.91 10.59 6.54
N ARG A 44 1.69 11.90 6.40
CA ARG A 44 1.68 12.83 7.55
C ARG A 44 0.55 12.56 8.57
N THR A 45 -0.38 11.67 8.27
CA THR A 45 -1.59 11.39 9.06
C THR A 45 -1.57 10.03 9.75
N GLY A 46 -0.70 9.10 9.34
CA GLY A 46 -0.56 7.82 10.02
C GLY A 46 0.16 6.75 9.22
N LEU A 47 -0.01 5.50 9.65
CA LEU A 47 0.49 4.28 9.00
C LEU A 47 -0.67 3.44 8.46
N LEU A 48 -0.51 2.91 7.25
CA LEU A 48 -1.43 2.00 6.59
C LEU A 48 -0.72 0.73 6.19
N GLN A 49 -1.22 -0.43 6.62
CA GLN A 49 -0.70 -1.71 6.15
C GLN A 49 -1.32 -2.09 4.81
N VAL A 50 -0.47 -2.37 3.83
CA VAL A 50 -0.83 -2.90 2.51
C VAL A 50 -0.24 -4.30 2.37
N VAL A 51 -1.06 -5.23 1.87
CA VAL A 51 -0.67 -6.64 1.70
C VAL A 51 -0.62 -6.97 0.21
N PHE A 52 0.55 -7.39 -0.25
CA PHE A 52 0.75 -7.86 -1.62
C PHE A 52 0.67 -9.39 -1.64
N HIS A 53 -0.30 -9.92 -2.40
CA HIS A 53 -0.48 -11.35 -2.62
C HIS A 53 -0.32 -11.66 -4.12
N PRO A 54 0.59 -12.58 -4.51
CA PRO A 54 0.84 -12.87 -5.93
C PRO A 54 -0.39 -13.44 -6.67
N LYS A 55 -1.35 -14.04 -5.95
CA LYS A 55 -2.61 -14.53 -6.52
C LYS A 55 -3.60 -13.40 -6.85
N VAL A 56 -3.43 -12.22 -6.26
CA VAL A 56 -4.25 -11.02 -6.56
C VAL A 56 -3.58 -10.25 -7.70
N SER A 57 -2.27 -10.05 -7.62
CA SER A 57 -1.48 -9.44 -8.70
C SER A 57 0.00 -9.83 -8.56
N GLU A 58 0.48 -10.63 -9.51
CA GLU A 58 1.90 -11.02 -9.59
C GLU A 58 2.79 -9.83 -9.91
N ALA A 59 2.35 -8.94 -10.82
CA ALA A 59 3.09 -7.73 -11.16
C ALA A 59 3.29 -6.80 -9.95
N ALA A 60 2.24 -6.60 -9.14
CA ALA A 60 2.35 -5.78 -7.92
C ALA A 60 3.25 -6.44 -6.87
N TYR A 61 3.22 -7.76 -6.77
CA TYR A 61 4.12 -8.52 -5.88
C TYR A 61 5.60 -8.34 -6.27
N GLU A 62 5.92 -8.45 -7.56
CA GLU A 62 7.28 -8.26 -8.08
C GLU A 62 7.80 -6.83 -7.90
N VAL A 63 6.92 -5.83 -8.01
CA VAL A 63 7.27 -4.44 -7.67
C VAL A 63 7.51 -4.33 -6.16
N ALA A 64 6.64 -4.91 -5.33
CA ALA A 64 6.76 -4.86 -3.87
C ALA A 64 8.02 -5.56 -3.33
N ASN A 65 8.59 -6.51 -4.07
CA ASN A 65 9.88 -7.12 -3.75
C ASN A 65 11.06 -6.17 -3.83
N LYS A 66 10.94 -5.07 -4.58
CA LYS A 66 12.04 -4.13 -4.85
C LYS A 66 11.99 -2.89 -3.95
N PHE A 67 10.98 -2.79 -3.10
CA PHE A 67 10.78 -1.65 -2.23
C PHE A 67 11.73 -1.65 -1.03
N HIS A 68 12.17 -0.45 -0.66
CA HIS A 68 13.02 -0.16 0.48
C HIS A 68 12.36 0.86 1.41
N PRO A 69 12.75 0.91 2.70
CA PRO A 69 12.33 1.98 3.59
C PRO A 69 12.62 3.36 2.99
N GLU A 70 11.66 4.27 3.17
CA GLU A 70 11.65 5.65 2.66
C GLU A 70 11.46 5.83 1.15
N ASP A 71 11.25 4.75 0.39
CA ASP A 71 10.78 4.87 -1.01
C ASP A 71 9.45 5.64 -1.06
N VAL A 72 9.35 6.56 -2.03
CA VAL A 72 8.12 7.33 -2.29
C VAL A 72 7.26 6.60 -3.32
N ILE A 73 6.00 6.33 -2.97
CA ILE A 73 5.07 5.56 -3.79
C ILE A 73 3.68 6.20 -3.88
N SER A 74 2.96 5.87 -4.96
CA SER A 74 1.57 6.25 -5.27
C SER A 74 0.80 5.07 -5.84
#